data_AF-A0AAV2G6W6-F1
#
_entry.id   AF-A0AAV2G6W6-F1
#
_cell.length_a   1.000
_cell.length_b   1.000
_cell.length_c   1.000
_cell.angle_alpha   90.00
_cell.angle_beta   90.00
_cell.angle_gamma   90.00
#
_symmetry.space_group_name_H-M   'P 1'
#
loop_
_entity.id
_entity.type
_entity.pdbx_description
1 polymer ?
#
loop_
_entity_poly.entity_id
_entity_poly.type
_entity_poly.pdbx_seq_one_letter_code
_entity_poly.pdbx_strand_id
1 'polypeptide(L)'
;MNPPMHLDYFGTSINPMRTSAPAGELLGNDLGWAAWRLQEAVVRHNDEKIRGILSSWLESPVVYRMEQVFDTDSVMMGSSPNLEGMSLPSRRLYSGGDEVWSGRVLGC
;
A
#
# COMPACT_ATOMS: atom_id res chain seq x y z
N MET A 1 -12.28 -7.32 10.31
CA MET A 1 -13.57 -6.67 10.61
C MET A 1 -14.50 -7.66 11.28
N ASN A 2 -15.33 -7.21 12.24
CA ASN A 2 -16.32 -8.07 12.89
C ASN A 2 -17.76 -7.50 12.72
N PRO A 3 -18.70 -8.20 12.07
CA PRO A 3 -18.51 -9.47 11.39
C PRO A 3 -17.54 -9.34 10.19
N PRO A 4 -16.95 -10.46 9.72
CA PRO A 4 -16.19 -10.46 8.48
C PRO A 4 -17.09 -10.04 7.30
N MET A 5 -16.45 -9.57 6.22
CA MET A 5 -17.19 -9.22 4.99
C MET A 5 -17.93 -10.46 4.45
N HIS A 6 -19.09 -10.22 3.84
CA HIS A 6 -19.87 -11.28 3.22
C HIS A 6 -19.05 -11.95 2.10
N LEU A 7 -19.15 -13.27 1.97
CA LEU A 7 -18.38 -14.02 0.98
C LEU A 7 -18.70 -13.59 -0.46
N ASP A 8 -19.96 -13.22 -0.70
CA ASP A 8 -20.46 -12.74 -2.00
C ASP A 8 -20.23 -11.24 -2.25
N TYR A 9 -19.45 -10.56 -1.40
CA TYR A 9 -19.12 -9.16 -1.63
C TYR A 9 -18.27 -9.01 -2.89
N PHE A 10 -18.87 -8.46 -3.95
CA PHE A 10 -18.21 -8.26 -5.25
C PHE A 10 -17.44 -6.93 -5.35
N GLY A 11 -17.50 -6.09 -4.32
CA GLY A 11 -16.79 -4.80 -4.33
C GLY A 11 -15.29 -4.92 -4.05
N THR A 12 -14.57 -3.81 -4.23
CA THR A 12 -13.15 -3.72 -3.89
C THR A 12 -12.97 -3.22 -2.46
N SER A 13 -12.40 -4.05 -1.60
CA SER A 13 -12.04 -3.68 -0.23
C SER A 13 -10.54 -3.48 -0.09
N ILE A 14 -10.06 -2.36 -0.63
CA ILE A 14 -8.65 -1.95 -0.52
C ILE A 14 -8.59 -0.67 0.30
N ASN A 15 -7.81 -0.70 1.38
CA ASN A 15 -7.46 0.49 2.14
C ASN A 15 -5.93 0.58 2.24
N PRO A 16 -5.28 1.58 1.62
CA PRO A 16 -3.84 1.75 1.73
C PRO A 16 -3.46 2.19 3.15
N MET A 17 -2.34 1.65 3.64
CA MET A 17 -1.71 2.10 4.88
C MET A 17 -0.49 2.94 4.53
N ARG A 18 -0.26 4.01 5.30
CA ARG A 18 0.91 4.88 5.11
C ARG A 18 1.77 4.87 6.37
N THR A 19 3.08 4.79 6.16
CA THR A 19 4.10 5.13 7.16
C THR A 19 5.03 6.16 6.53
N SER A 20 5.61 7.04 7.34
CA SER A 20 6.58 8.05 6.87
C SER A 20 7.71 8.19 7.88
N ALA A 21 8.89 8.52 7.37
CA ALA A 21 10.07 8.82 8.15
C ALA A 21 10.90 9.89 7.43
N PRO A 22 11.65 10.74 8.14
CA PRO A 22 12.63 11.62 7.52
C PRO A 22 13.67 10.80 6.76
N ALA A 23 14.10 11.29 5.59
CA ALA A 23 15.11 10.61 4.78
C ALA A 23 16.40 10.33 5.56
N GLY A 24 16.82 11.26 6.42
CA GLY A 24 17.99 11.09 7.28
C GLY A 24 17.86 9.94 8.29
N GLU A 25 16.65 9.72 8.84
CA GLU A 25 16.40 8.58 9.74
C GLU A 25 16.35 7.26 8.96
N LEU A 26 15.73 7.26 7.78
CA LEU A 26 15.66 6.07 6.94
C LEU A 26 17.06 5.61 6.49
N LEU A 27 17.93 6.55 6.10
CA LEU A 27 19.31 6.26 5.70
C LEU A 27 20.23 5.97 6.89
N GLY A 28 19.90 6.48 8.07
CA GLY A 28 20.66 6.28 9.30
C GLY A 28 20.37 4.97 10.04
N ASN A 29 19.32 4.23 9.64
CA ASN A 29 18.93 2.96 10.25
C ASN A 29 19.04 1.80 9.24
N ASP A 30 18.92 0.57 9.73
CA ASP A 30 18.91 -0.63 8.88
C ASP A 30 17.52 -0.94 8.29
N LEU A 31 17.48 -1.91 7.36
CA LEU A 31 16.25 -2.37 6.73
C LEU A 31 15.25 -2.97 7.73
N GLY A 32 15.74 -3.56 8.83
CA GLY A 32 14.90 -4.14 9.88
C GLY A 32 14.10 -3.07 10.61
N TRP A 33 14.70 -1.90 10.85
CA TRP A 33 14.01 -0.73 11.40
C TRP A 33 12.90 -0.25 10.46
N ALA A 34 13.18 -0.13 9.16
CA ALA A 34 12.17 0.28 8.18
C ALA A 34 11.01 -0.75 8.08
N ALA A 35 11.34 -2.04 8.06
CA ALA A 35 10.36 -3.13 8.09
C ALA A 35 9.51 -3.09 9.37
N TRP A 36 10.12 -2.78 10.53
CA TRP A 36 9.39 -2.63 11.78
C TRP A 36 8.41 -1.44 11.75
N ARG A 37 8.80 -0.29 11.18
CA ARG A 37 7.88 0.85 10.98
C ARG A 37 6.67 0.48 10.14
N LEU A 38 6.87 -0.33 9.09
CA LEU A 38 5.77 -0.87 8.27
C LEU A 38 4.89 -1.83 9.09
N GLN A 39 5.51 -2.73 9.87
CA GLN A 39 4.79 -3.67 10.73
C GLN A 39 3.92 -2.94 11.76
N GLU A 40 4.41 -1.87 12.38
CA GLU A 40 3.62 -1.05 13.32
C GLU A 40 2.38 -0.46 12.64
N ALA A 41 2.50 0.00 11.39
CA ALA A 41 1.36 0.49 10.63
C ALA A 41 0.34 -0.63 10.33
N VAL A 42 0.82 -1.83 10.00
CA VAL A 42 -0.03 -3.02 9.76
C VAL A 42 -0.79 -3.42 11.03
N VAL A 43 -0.11 -3.51 12.18
CA VAL A 43 -0.74 -3.91 13.46
C VAL A 43 -1.77 -2.87 13.92
N ARG A 44 -1.51 -1.58 13.70
CA ARG A 44 -2.46 -0.51 14.01
C ARG A 44 -3.70 -0.52 13.12
N HIS A 45 -3.67 -1.23 11.99
CA HIS A 45 -4.78 -1.32 11.05
C HIS A 45 -5.81 -2.38 11.50
N ASN A 46 -6.46 -2.11 12.63
CA ASN A 46 -7.44 -2.98 13.25
C ASN A 46 -8.90 -2.60 12.90
N ASP A 47 -9.87 -3.37 13.39
CA ASP A 47 -11.30 -3.19 13.10
C ASP A 47 -11.83 -1.80 13.46
N GLU A 48 -11.50 -1.31 14.66
CA GLU A 48 -11.92 0.00 15.14
C GLU A 48 -11.41 1.11 14.23
N LYS A 49 -10.13 1.02 13.83
CA LYS A 49 -9.53 2.01 12.94
C LYS A 49 -10.15 1.99 11.55
N ILE A 50 -10.39 0.80 11.00
CA ILE A 50 -11.05 0.62 9.69
C ILE A 50 -12.46 1.22 9.72
N ARG A 51 -13.23 0.96 10.77
CA ARG A 51 -14.58 1.52 10.93
C ARG A 51 -14.56 3.03 11.03
N GLY A 52 -13.61 3.61 11.76
CA GLY A 52 -13.45 5.06 11.83
C GLY A 52 -13.14 5.67 10.44
N ILE A 53 -12.26 5.03 9.67
CA ILE A 53 -11.95 5.47 8.29
C ILE A 53 -13.20 5.38 7.41
N LEU A 54 -13.93 4.26 7.49
CA LEU A 54 -15.16 4.06 6.71
C LEU A 54 -16.22 5.11 7.06
N SER A 55 -16.46 5.37 8.35
CA SER A 55 -17.43 6.39 8.79
C SER A 55 -17.05 7.77 8.28
N SER A 56 -15.77 8.16 8.41
CA SER A 56 -15.30 9.45 7.89
C SER A 56 -15.43 9.56 6.37
N TRP A 57 -15.15 8.47 5.65
CA TRP A 57 -15.33 8.44 4.20
C TRP A 57 -16.82 8.48 3.79
N LEU A 58 -17.72 7.87 4.56
CA LEU A 58 -19.17 7.95 4.30
C LEU A 58 -19.72 9.37 4.53
N GLU A 59 -19.18 10.10 5.50
CA GLU A 59 -19.53 11.51 5.74
C GLU A 59 -19.01 12.43 4.62
N SER A 60 -17.81 12.17 4.11
CA SER A 60 -17.20 12.94 3.03
C SER A 60 -16.45 12.01 2.07
N PRO A 61 -17.14 11.47 1.04
CA PRO A 61 -16.53 10.54 0.11
C PRO A 61 -15.40 11.20 -0.67
N VAL A 62 -14.20 10.64 -0.53
CA VAL A 62 -13.02 11.07 -1.27
C VAL A 62 -12.75 10.07 -2.39
N VAL A 63 -12.65 10.57 -3.62
CA VAL A 63 -12.16 9.79 -4.76
C VAL A 63 -10.65 9.78 -4.70
N TYR A 64 -10.07 8.58 -4.78
CA TYR A 64 -8.63 8.39 -4.72
C TYR A 64 -7.96 9.02 -5.95
N ARG A 65 -7.29 10.15 -5.73
CA ARG A 65 -6.52 10.87 -6.75
C ARG A 65 -5.04 10.70 -6.47
N MET A 66 -4.30 10.10 -7.41
CA MET A 66 -2.91 9.70 -7.19
C MET A 66 -2.04 10.90 -6.79
N GLU A 67 -2.26 12.05 -7.43
CA GLU A 67 -1.58 13.31 -7.16
C GLU A 67 -1.83 13.89 -5.77
N GLN A 68 -2.88 13.42 -5.07
CA GLN A 68 -3.19 13.86 -3.70
C GLN A 68 -2.74 12.87 -2.64
N VAL A 69 -2.55 11.61 -3.04
CA VAL A 69 -2.27 10.51 -2.12
C VAL A 69 -0.81 10.06 -2.19
N PHE A 70 -0.08 10.41 -3.24
CA PHE A 70 1.34 10.14 -3.39
C PHE A 70 2.10 11.44 -3.60
N ASP A 71 3.07 11.68 -2.73
CA ASP A 71 4.11 12.67 -2.98
C ASP A 71 5.24 12.03 -3.80
N THR A 72 6.13 12.85 -4.35
CA THR A 72 7.19 12.36 -5.22
C THR A 72 8.23 11.49 -4.49
N ASP A 73 8.25 11.55 -3.15
CA ASP A 73 9.16 10.78 -2.29
C ASP A 73 8.48 9.52 -1.71
N SER A 74 7.28 9.17 -2.20
CA SER A 74 6.52 8.03 -1.72
C SER A 74 6.71 6.78 -2.59
N VAL A 75 6.74 5.63 -1.92
CA VAL A 75 6.79 4.31 -2.57
C VAL A 75 5.53 3.54 -2.23
N MET A 76 4.79 3.11 -3.26
CA MET A 76 3.63 2.23 -3.09
C MET A 76 4.04 0.77 -3.25
N MET A 77 3.63 -0.06 -2.29
CA MET A 77 3.84 -1.51 -2.33
C MET A 77 2.48 -2.20 -2.15
N GLY A 78 2.23 -3.24 -2.96
CA GLY A 78 1.05 -4.08 -2.86
C GLY A 78 1.44 -5.54 -2.92
N SER A 79 0.94 -6.34 -1.98
CA SER A 79 1.12 -7.80 -1.96
C SER A 79 -0.04 -8.46 -1.23
N SER A 80 -0.28 -9.75 -1.50
CA SER A 80 -1.24 -10.56 -0.77
C SER A 80 -0.64 -11.95 -0.56
N PRO A 81 -0.31 -12.34 0.69
CA PRO A 81 0.31 -13.63 0.97
C PRO A 81 -0.63 -14.82 0.69
N ASN A 82 -1.94 -14.59 0.75
CA ASN A 82 -2.98 -15.62 0.58
C ASN A 82 -3.61 -15.60 -0.81
N LEU A 83 -3.01 -14.89 -1.77
CA LEU A 83 -3.46 -14.95 -3.16
C LEU A 83 -2.99 -16.27 -3.76
N GLU A 84 -3.76 -17.33 -3.50
CA GLU A 84 -3.48 -18.63 -4.08
C GLU A 84 -3.74 -18.62 -5.59
N GLY A 85 -2.82 -19.19 -6.35
CA GLY A 85 -3.16 -19.77 -7.64
C GLY A 85 -3.47 -18.79 -8.79
N MET A 86 -2.89 -17.59 -8.83
CA MET A 86 -2.62 -16.99 -10.15
C MET A 86 -1.44 -17.73 -10.79
N SER A 87 -1.68 -18.97 -11.26
CA SER A 87 -0.89 -19.52 -12.37
C SER A 87 -1.27 -18.71 -13.61
N LEU A 88 -0.79 -17.48 -13.69
CA LEU A 88 -0.71 -16.81 -14.96
C LEU A 88 0.16 -17.73 -15.84
N PRO A 89 -0.30 -18.17 -17.03
CA PRO A 89 0.66 -18.64 -18.01
C PRO A 89 1.72 -17.56 -18.09
N SER A 90 3.00 -17.93 -18.11
CA SER A 90 4.15 -17.05 -18.14
C SER A 90 4.14 -16.13 -19.36
N ARG A 91 3.19 -15.20 -19.41
CA ARG A 91 3.29 -13.95 -20.11
C ARG A 91 4.26 -13.15 -19.28
N ARG A 92 5.52 -13.20 -19.72
CA ARG A 92 6.41 -12.06 -19.63
C ARG A 92 5.55 -10.81 -19.84
N LEU A 93 5.30 -10.06 -18.77
CA LEU A 93 5.07 -8.64 -18.92
C LEU A 93 6.40 -8.14 -19.46
N TYR A 94 6.51 -8.06 -20.78
CA TYR A 94 7.53 -7.24 -21.40
C TYR A 94 7.23 -5.82 -20.93
N SER A 95 7.93 -5.37 -19.91
CA SER A 95 8.35 -3.98 -19.84
C SER A 95 9.14 -3.77 -21.12
N GLY A 96 8.51 -3.15 -22.12
CA GLY A 96 9.26 -2.64 -23.25
C GLY A 96 10.23 -1.60 -22.71
N GLY A 97 11.52 -1.89 -22.79
CA GLY A 97 12.61 -1.01 -22.38
C GLY A 97 13.53 -1.67 -21.38
N ASP A 98 14.75 -1.96 -21.84
CA ASP A 98 15.90 -2.39 -21.06
C ASP A 98 16.31 -1.35 -20.01
N GLU A 99 15.55 -1.22 -18.93
CA GLU A 99 16.01 -0.53 -17.72
C GLU A 99 16.07 -1.54 -16.57
N VAL A 100 17.26 -2.13 -16.43
CA VAL A 100 17.84 -2.45 -15.13
C VAL A 100 17.46 -1.31 -14.19
N TRP A 101 16.88 -1.62 -13.03
CA TRP A 101 16.56 -0.66 -11.96
C TRP A 101 17.78 0.22 -11.67
N SER A 102 17.88 1.34 -12.38
CA SER A 102 18.87 2.38 -12.25
C SER A 102 18.18 3.45 -11.44
N GLY A 103 18.46 3.48 -10.14
CA GLY A 103 17.92 4.49 -9.24
C GLY A 103 17.99 5.88 -9.88
N ARG A 104 16.83 6.46 -10.18
CA ARG A 104 16.68 7.88 -10.44
C ARG A 104 15.36 8.33 -9.85
N VAL A 105 15.48 9.07 -8.74
CA VAL A 105 14.46 9.97 -8.22
C VAL A 105 14.18 10.99 -9.30
N LEU A 106 12.92 11.09 -9.75
CA LEU A 106 12.49 12.18 -10.61
C LEU A 106 11.31 12.87 -9.94
N GLY A 107 11.64 14.02 -9.35
CA GLY A 107 10.72 15.07 -8.95
C GLY A 107 9.83 15.51 -10.11
N CYS A 108 8.53 15.56 -9.85
CA CYS A 108 7.53 16.48 -10.40
C CYS A 108 6.43 16.62 -9.34
#